data_AF-A0A0C1RCK9-F1
#
_entry.id   AF-A0A0C1RCK9-F1
#
_cell.length_a   1.000
_cell.length_b   1.000
_cell.length_c   1.000
_cell.angle_alpha   90.00
_cell.angle_beta   90.00
_cell.angle_gamma   90.00
#
_symmetry.space_group_name_H-M   'P 1'
#
loop_
_entity.id
_entity.type
_entity.pdbx_description
1 polymer ?
#
loop_
_entity_poly.entity_id
_entity_poly.type
_entity_poly.pdbx_seq_one_letter_code
_entity_poly.pdbx_strand_id
1 'polypeptide(L)'
;MDMHERLLDAYFSENLTISDWNVLTDIVSSIGVDPNQFRLVVNESREDFAKAVVDEHNEAINQGITAVPTVLINEVLPVPGAQETETYINWIERIIERSKDS
;
A
#
# COMPACT_ATOMS: atom_id res chain seq x y z
N MET A 1 4.90 -2.53 -14.66
CA MET A 1 5.11 -2.16 -13.25
C MET A 1 3.95 -1.28 -12.86
N ASP A 2 3.27 -1.60 -11.77
CA ASP A 2 2.28 -0.68 -11.21
C ASP A 2 2.96 0.47 -10.44
N MET A 3 2.19 1.48 -10.02
CA MET A 3 2.74 2.65 -9.32
C MET A 3 3.38 2.31 -7.97
N HIS A 4 2.80 1.37 -7.22
CA HIS A 4 3.28 1.01 -5.90
C HIS A 4 4.63 0.27 -6.01
N GLU A 5 4.70 -0.72 -6.89
CA GLU A 5 5.92 -1.45 -7.21
C GLU A 5 7.01 -0.47 -7.67
N ARG A 6 6.69 0.45 -8.58
CA ARG A 6 7.65 1.43 -9.11
C ARG A 6 8.18 2.39 -8.05
N LEU A 7 7.34 2.84 -7.12
CA LEU A 7 7.74 3.69 -6.00
C LEU A 7 8.69 2.95 -5.04
N LEU A 8 8.41 1.69 -4.74
CA LEU A 8 9.27 0.87 -3.89
C LEU A 8 10.65 0.69 -4.54
N ASP A 9 10.70 0.41 -5.83
CA ASP A 9 11.96 0.28 -6.56
C ASP A 9 12.75 1.60 -6.64
N ALA A 10 12.07 2.72 -6.90
CA ALA A 10 12.67 4.06 -6.85
C ALA A 10 13.34 4.34 -5.51
N TYR A 11 12.69 3.98 -4.41
CA TYR A 11 13.16 4.27 -3.07
C TYR A 11 14.25 3.29 -2.62
N PHE A 12 13.99 1.99 -2.73
CA PHE A 12 14.84 0.94 -2.16
C PHE A 12 15.99 0.52 -3.07
N SER A 13 15.83 0.59 -4.40
CA SER A 13 16.86 0.16 -5.37
C SER A 13 17.60 1.34 -5.99
N GLU A 14 16.89 2.41 -6.34
CA GLU A 14 17.45 3.54 -7.08
C GLU A 14 17.88 4.72 -6.18
N ASN A 15 17.54 4.68 -4.89
CA ASN A 15 17.83 5.74 -3.90
C ASN A 15 17.34 7.14 -4.33
N LEU A 16 16.18 7.19 -4.98
CA LEU A 16 15.55 8.44 -5.41
C LEU A 16 14.79 9.12 -4.27
N THR A 17 14.74 10.45 -4.30
CA THR A 17 13.97 11.24 -3.34
C THR A 17 12.49 11.28 -3.74
N ILE A 18 11.72 10.27 -3.35
CA ILE A 18 10.29 10.13 -3.71
C ILE A 18 9.38 11.18 -3.05
N SER A 19 9.90 12.04 -2.18
CA SER A 19 9.19 13.21 -1.66
C SER A 19 9.29 14.44 -2.57
N ASP A 20 10.14 14.40 -3.60
CA ASP A 20 10.23 15.45 -4.62
C ASP A 20 9.19 15.24 -5.73
N TRP A 21 8.37 16.26 -5.98
CA TRP A 21 7.33 16.23 -7.01
C TRP A 21 7.85 16.02 -8.43
N ASN A 22 9.07 16.46 -8.75
CA ASN A 22 9.67 16.22 -10.04
C ASN A 22 10.03 14.74 -10.20
N VAL A 23 10.65 14.16 -9.16
CA VAL A 23 10.96 12.72 -9.12
C VAL A 23 9.68 11.89 -9.22
N LEU A 24 8.63 12.24 -8.47
CA LEU A 24 7.34 11.54 -8.56
C LEU A 24 6.72 11.63 -9.96
N THR A 25 6.83 12.79 -10.61
CA THR A 25 6.30 13.00 -11.97
C THR A 25 7.06 12.14 -12.99
N ASP A 26 8.38 12.04 -12.86
CA ASP A 26 9.21 11.21 -13.74
C ASP A 26 8.91 9.72 -13.53
N ILE A 27 8.72 9.30 -12.27
CA ILE A 27 8.29 7.94 -11.90
C ILE A 27 6.94 7.60 -12.56
N VAL A 28 5.95 8.49 -12.43
CA VAL A 28 4.61 8.31 -13.02
C VAL A 28 4.66 8.26 -14.55
N SER A 29 5.48 9.11 -15.17
CA SER A 29 5.71 9.10 -16.62
C SER A 29 6.35 7.78 -17.08
N SER A 30 7.28 7.22 -16.29
CA SER A 30 7.97 5.95 -16.61
C SER A 30 7.03 4.74 -16.71
N ILE A 31 5.86 4.80 -16.06
CA ILE A 31 4.82 3.77 -16.12
C ILE A 31 3.69 4.09 -17.12
N GLY A 32 3.86 5.13 -17.96
CA GLY A 32 2.97 5.46 -19.08
C GLY A 32 1.82 6.41 -18.75
N VAL A 33 1.84 7.07 -17.59
CA VAL A 33 0.83 8.06 -17.19
C VAL A 33 1.28 9.47 -17.58
N ASP A 34 0.36 10.30 -18.12
CA ASP A 34 0.70 11.68 -18.49
C ASP A 34 1.10 12.51 -17.26
N PRO A 35 2.33 13.04 -17.20
CA PRO A 35 2.80 13.83 -16.08
C PRO A 35 1.98 15.10 -15.82
N ASN A 36 1.40 15.72 -16.85
CA ASN A 36 0.57 16.91 -16.68
C ASN A 36 -0.76 16.56 -16.03
N GLN A 37 -1.39 15.49 -16.49
CA GLN A 37 -2.64 14.99 -15.91
C GLN A 37 -2.43 14.57 -14.45
N PHE A 38 -1.33 13.90 -14.13
CA PHE A 38 -0.98 13.52 -12.77
C PHE A 38 -0.88 14.76 -11.86
N ARG A 39 -0.11 15.77 -12.27
CA ARG A 39 0.04 17.01 -11.49
C ARG A 39 -1.28 17.74 -11.32
N LEU A 40 -2.13 17.77 -12.35
CA LEU A 40 -3.45 18.38 -12.26
C LEU A 40 -4.30 17.70 -11.19
N VAL A 41 -4.48 16.37 -11.29
CA VAL A 41 -5.31 15.58 -10.36
C VAL A 41 -4.80 15.70 -8.93
N VAL A 42 -3.49 15.58 -8.73
CA VAL A 42 -2.90 15.65 -7.38
C VAL A 42 -3.04 17.04 -6.76
N ASN A 43 -2.96 18.11 -7.56
CA ASN A 43 -3.17 19.46 -7.06
C ASN A 43 -4.64 19.73 -6.72
N GLU A 44 -5.57 19.28 -7.57
CA GLU A 44 -7.01 19.49 -7.38
C GLU A 44 -7.56 18.71 -6.18
N SER A 45 -7.09 17.47 -5.98
CA SER A 45 -7.57 16.56 -4.93
C SER A 45 -6.57 16.38 -3.77
N ARG A 46 -5.63 17.32 -3.60
CA ARG A 46 -4.54 17.19 -2.63
C ARG A 46 -5.03 16.94 -1.20
N GLU A 47 -6.01 17.72 -0.77
CA GLU A 47 -6.55 17.65 0.58
C GLU A 47 -7.31 16.34 0.81
N ASP A 48 -8.07 15.88 -0.19
CA ASP A 48 -8.80 14.62 -0.13
C ASP A 48 -7.85 13.41 -0.05
N PHE A 49 -6.78 13.40 -0.85
CA PHE A 49 -5.77 12.36 -0.79
C PHE A 49 -5.02 12.35 0.54
N ALA A 50 -4.63 13.53 1.04
CA ALA A 50 -3.97 13.64 2.34
C ALA A 50 -4.88 13.14 3.46
N LYS A 51 -6.17 13.51 3.42
CA LYS A 51 -7.17 13.04 4.37
C LYS A 51 -7.33 11.52 4.31
N ALA A 52 -7.47 10.94 3.12
CA ALA A 52 -7.62 9.50 2.94
C ALA A 52 -6.43 8.71 3.53
N VAL A 53 -5.20 9.15 3.25
CA VAL A 53 -3.98 8.51 3.78
C VAL A 53 -3.93 8.59 5.31
N VAL A 54 -4.29 9.73 5.90
CA VAL A 54 -4.31 9.91 7.36
C VAL A 54 -5.42 9.09 8.01
N ASP A 55 -6.61 9.04 7.41
CA ASP A 55 -7.74 8.27 7.91
C ASP A 55 -7.43 6.77 7.90
N GLU A 56 -6.87 6.24 6.80
CA GLU A 56 -6.45 4.84 6.69
C GLU A 56 -5.35 4.48 7.69
N HIS A 57 -4.36 5.37 7.88
CA HIS A 57 -3.33 5.18 8.90
C HIS A 57 -3.92 5.11 10.31
N ASN A 58 -4.82 6.03 10.66
CA ASN A 58 -5.47 6.06 11.97
C ASN A 58 -6.37 4.84 12.19
N GLU A 59 -7.06 4.37 11.16
CA GLU A 59 -7.83 3.14 11.22
C GLU A 59 -6.96 1.93 11.56
N ALA A 60 -5.83 1.76 10.87
CA ALA A 60 -4.87 0.68 11.16
C ALA A 60 -4.36 0.74 12.61
N ILE A 61 -3.99 1.93 13.09
CA ILE A 61 -3.55 2.14 14.48
C ILE A 61 -4.66 1.79 15.48
N ASN A 62 -5.91 2.19 15.20
CA ASN A 62 -7.07 1.87 16.05
C ASN A 62 -7.38 0.36 16.07
N GLN A 63 -7.02 -0.37 15.01
CA GLN A 63 -7.09 -1.84 14.96
C GLN A 63 -5.89 -2.52 15.66
N GLY A 64 -4.97 -1.75 16.26
CA GLY A 64 -3.80 -2.26 16.96
C GLY A 64 -2.62 -2.63 16.05
N ILE A 65 -2.68 -2.25 14.76
CA ILE A 65 -1.60 -2.48 13.80
C ILE A 65 -0.53 -1.41 14.03
N THR A 66 0.66 -1.84 14.47
CA THR A 66 1.76 -0.93 14.86
C THR A 66 3.04 -1.12 14.04
N ALA A 67 3.04 -2.04 13.08
CA ALA A 67 4.21 -2.34 12.24
C ALA A 67 3.79 -2.66 10.80
N VAL A 68 4.70 -2.41 9.85
CA VAL A 68 4.53 -2.72 8.42
C VAL A 68 5.60 -3.70 7.94
N PRO A 69 5.29 -4.53 6.92
CA PRO A 69 3.94 -4.76 6.40
C PRO A 69 3.09 -5.53 7.42
N THR A 70 1.78 -5.29 7.42
CA THR A 70 0.80 -6.14 8.13
C THR A 70 -0.35 -6.42 7.16
N VAL A 71 -0.73 -7.69 7.03
CA VAL A 71 -1.85 -8.11 6.18
C VAL A 71 -3.01 -8.53 7.07
N LEU A 72 -4.19 -7.94 6.86
CA LEU A 72 -5.41 -8.32 7.56
C LEU A 72 -6.17 -9.35 6.73
N ILE A 73 -6.13 -10.62 7.14
CA ILE A 73 -6.83 -11.71 6.43
C ILE A 73 -8.27 -11.78 6.91
N ASN A 74 -9.20 -11.71 5.96
CA ASN A 74 -10.65 -11.77 6.19
C ASN A 74 -11.13 -10.77 7.25
N GLU A 75 -10.55 -9.57 7.29
CA GLU A 75 -10.87 -8.48 8.23
C GLU A 75 -10.70 -8.83 9.72
N VAL A 76 -10.16 -10.01 10.07
CA VAL A 76 -10.15 -10.53 11.45
C VAL A 76 -8.79 -10.97 11.94
N LEU A 77 -7.88 -11.36 11.05
CA LEU A 77 -6.57 -11.90 11.43
C LEU A 77 -5.44 -10.99 10.95
N PRO A 78 -4.85 -10.16 11.83
CA PRO A 78 -3.67 -9.39 11.48
C PRO A 78 -2.43 -10.30 11.44
N VAL A 79 -1.73 -10.31 10.31
CA VAL A 79 -0.49 -11.06 10.09
C VAL A 79 0.65 -10.06 9.89
N PRO A 80 1.46 -9.78 10.94
CA PRO A 80 2.54 -8.81 10.86
C PRO A 80 3.80 -9.39 10.20
N GLY A 81 4.54 -8.52 9.52
CA GLY A 81 5.80 -8.82 8.85
C GLY A 81 5.62 -9.41 7.45
N ALA A 82 6.72 -9.42 6.71
CA ALA A 82 6.79 -10.13 5.43
C ALA A 82 6.90 -11.62 5.72
N GLN A 83 5.77 -12.31 5.70
CA GLN A 83 5.70 -13.75 5.96
C GLN A 83 5.96 -14.56 4.69
N GLU A 84 6.44 -15.79 4.87
CA GLU A 84 6.59 -16.76 3.78
C GLU A 84 5.24 -17.15 3.18
N THR A 85 5.24 -17.55 1.91
CA THR A 85 4.01 -17.93 1.19
C THR A 85 3.28 -19.08 1.88
N GLU A 86 4.02 -20.07 2.41
CA GLU A 86 3.44 -21.21 3.14
C GLU A 86 2.66 -20.76 4.39
N THR A 87 3.12 -19.72 5.08
CA THR A 87 2.43 -19.15 6.24
C THR A 87 1.07 -18.62 5.83
N TYR A 88 0.99 -17.86 4.73
CA TYR A 88 -0.29 -17.35 4.23
C TYR A 88 -1.25 -18.47 3.82
N ILE A 89 -0.77 -19.49 3.10
CA ILE A 89 -1.59 -20.64 2.71
C ILE A 89 -2.23 -21.29 3.94
N ASN A 90 -1.42 -21.60 4.95
CA ASN A 90 -1.89 -22.23 6.18
C ASN A 90 -2.97 -21.40 6.91
N TRP A 91 -2.80 -20.07 6.98
CA TRP A 91 -3.79 -19.20 7.64
C TRP A 91 -5.09 -19.10 6.86
N ILE A 92 -5.02 -18.98 5.53
CA ILE A 92 -6.19 -18.89 4.65
C ILE A 92 -6.99 -20.18 4.71
N GLU A 93 -6.32 -21.34 4.62
CA GLU A 93 -6.97 -22.65 4.74
C GLU A 93 -7.74 -22.79 6.06
N ARG A 94 -7.11 -22.43 7.19
CA ARG A 94 -7.76 -22.46 8.51
C ARG A 94 -8.99 -21.55 8.60
N ILE A 95 -8.96 -20.37 7.96
CA ILE A 95 -10.11 -19.46 7.94
C ILE A 95 -11.26 -20.04 7.11
N ILE A 96 -10.94 -20.68 5.97
CA ILE A 96 -11.93 -21.33 5.10
C ILE A 96 -12.55 -22.55 5.79
N GLU A 97 -11.79 -23.34 6.52
CA GLU A 97 -12.32 -24.46 7.31
C GLU A 97 -13.31 -23.97 8.37
N ARG A 98 -12.91 -22.95 9.14
CA ARG A 98 -13.75 -22.40 10.21
C ARG A 98 -15.05 -21.77 9.71
N SER A 99 -15.07 -21.21 8.50
CA SER A 99 -16.27 -20.60 7.92
C SER A 99 -17.26 -21.61 7.34
N LYS A 100 -16.85 -22.85 7.06
CA LYS A 100 -17.73 -23.93 6.61
C LYS A 100 -18.48 -24.62 7.75
N ASP A 101 -17.93 -24.54 8.96
CA ASP A 101 -18.50 -25.14 10.17
C ASP A 101 -19.45 -24.19 10.94
N SER A 102 -19.65 -22.96 10.44
CA SER A 102 -20.55 -21.94 11.00
C SER A 102 -21.80 -21.76 10.12
#